data_AF-A0A7S3SP64-F1
#
_entry.id   AF-A0A7S3SP64-F1
#
_cell.length_a   1.000
_cell.length_b   1.000
_cell.length_c   1.000
_cell.angle_alpha   90.00
_cell.angle_beta   90.00
_cell.angle_gamma   90.00
#
_symmetry.space_group_name_H-M   'P 1'
#
loop_
_entity.id
_entity.type
_entity.pdbx_description
1 polymer ?
#
loop_
_entity_poly.entity_id
_entity_poly.type
_entity_poly.pdbx_seq_one_letter_code
_entity_poly.pdbx_strand_id
1 'polypeptide(L)'
;RGGVVLAMLEPMYNLCGMGDPWSYWSVHASKDRQNVTIMQNSRFGIGDVTFLAVAYGKLEYKQALIERMSKHCLHLSNGENIENLELVNKSLGLMGDWAVDKLHHQTKMTGLWCGGDFRRVLQIDATGMNAANFKTFSLGIGVHGMVKGSKHLHDFPEEYYRIEAQGLLQALPTSKADEAMDKPAYVTDVKYTMSASIVLSAMCPTIDQYGAWDGQYMHCLYHQVHPVDDFLEQAIADWDMYQNMFKEQGCDHEYIKYPYTKEIIQGFYDTYNRDLGQNTYINGPGEKGCQEALDGAMKNYRQIDIGNTSRKVNATLYKDLGYDPLAALNGKLVQAARDKLMFSKPGSAKDFDDEHYEEWKEWTSGRCEVLDVEASKQTMQSTPAVLKKIFELCERKQAPPPK
;
A
#
# COMPACT_ATOMS: atom_id res chain seq x y z
N ARG A 1 16.68 -5.73 -3.29
CA ARG A 1 16.30 -5.65 -4.72
C ARG A 1 15.87 -7.04 -5.19
N GLY A 2 14.93 -7.13 -6.12
CA GLY A 2 14.45 -8.43 -6.60
C GLY A 2 15.52 -9.27 -7.30
N GLY A 3 16.50 -8.66 -7.96
CA GLY A 3 17.60 -9.41 -8.59
C GLY A 3 18.49 -10.18 -7.62
N VAL A 4 18.80 -9.59 -6.45
CA VAL A 4 19.52 -10.30 -5.38
C VAL A 4 18.71 -11.49 -4.87
N VAL A 5 17.39 -11.33 -4.72
CA VAL A 5 16.51 -12.41 -4.27
C VAL A 5 16.47 -13.55 -5.28
N LEU A 6 16.40 -13.29 -6.58
CA LEU A 6 16.47 -14.38 -7.55
C LEU A 6 17.84 -15.06 -7.57
N ALA A 7 18.92 -14.31 -7.44
CA ALA A 7 20.25 -14.89 -7.28
C ALA A 7 20.36 -15.77 -6.03
N MET A 8 19.66 -15.41 -4.94
CA MET A 8 19.57 -16.26 -3.75
C MET A 8 18.88 -17.60 -4.03
N LEU A 9 18.01 -17.71 -5.03
CA LEU A 9 17.32 -18.96 -5.37
C LEU A 9 18.15 -19.88 -6.25
N GLU A 10 19.09 -19.34 -7.05
CA GLU A 10 19.86 -20.09 -8.04
C GLU A 10 20.55 -21.37 -7.51
N PRO A 11 21.17 -21.40 -6.32
CA PRO A 11 21.81 -22.61 -5.81
C PRO A 11 20.87 -23.81 -5.72
N MET A 12 19.62 -23.61 -5.28
CA MET A 12 18.63 -24.68 -5.18
C MET A 12 18.15 -25.15 -6.55
N TYR A 13 17.89 -24.23 -7.48
CA TYR A 13 17.44 -24.57 -8.82
C TYR A 13 18.49 -25.34 -9.62
N ASN A 14 19.76 -24.94 -9.48
CA ASN A 14 20.89 -25.61 -10.11
C ASN A 14 21.09 -27.02 -9.55
N LEU A 15 20.90 -27.21 -8.25
CA LEU A 15 21.09 -28.50 -7.57
C LEU A 15 20.19 -29.61 -8.13
N CYS A 16 18.94 -29.30 -8.46
CA CYS A 16 17.94 -30.26 -8.90
C CYS A 16 17.63 -30.19 -10.40
N GLY A 17 18.39 -29.42 -11.17
CA GLY A 17 18.17 -29.29 -12.62
C GLY A 17 16.84 -28.63 -13.00
N MET A 18 16.26 -27.79 -12.12
CA MET A 18 15.02 -27.05 -12.39
C MET A 18 15.22 -25.82 -13.29
N GLY A 19 16.44 -25.61 -13.81
CA GLY A 19 16.76 -24.58 -14.79
C GLY A 19 16.99 -23.20 -14.19
N ASP A 20 16.93 -22.17 -15.04
CA ASP A 20 17.17 -20.78 -14.63
C ASP A 20 15.93 -20.21 -13.92
N PRO A 21 15.98 -19.82 -12.62
CA PRO A 21 14.83 -19.23 -11.93
C PRO A 21 14.31 -17.96 -12.60
N TRP A 22 15.14 -17.27 -13.39
CA TRP A 22 14.75 -16.09 -14.15
C TRP A 22 13.86 -16.40 -15.36
N SER A 23 13.79 -17.66 -15.79
CA SER A 23 13.03 -18.08 -16.97
C SER A 23 11.57 -18.43 -16.67
N TYR A 24 11.20 -18.45 -15.38
CA TYR A 24 9.85 -18.80 -14.94
C TYR A 24 8.83 -17.76 -15.40
N TRP A 25 7.65 -18.22 -15.83
CA TRP A 25 6.58 -17.38 -16.40
C TRP A 25 6.11 -16.24 -15.48
N SER A 26 6.23 -16.43 -14.16
CA SER A 26 5.85 -15.47 -13.14
C SER A 26 6.91 -14.39 -12.91
N VAL A 27 8.11 -14.55 -13.46
CA VAL A 27 9.24 -13.63 -13.28
C VAL A 27 9.26 -12.61 -14.40
N HIS A 28 9.17 -11.34 -14.02
CA HIS A 28 9.26 -10.21 -14.94
C HIS A 28 10.43 -9.32 -14.52
N ALA A 29 11.50 -9.33 -15.30
CA ALA A 29 12.72 -8.59 -15.01
C ALA A 29 13.01 -7.50 -16.04
N SER A 30 13.66 -6.42 -15.61
CA SER A 30 14.28 -5.45 -16.51
C SER A 30 15.45 -6.09 -17.28
N LYS A 31 15.85 -5.49 -18.41
CA LYS A 31 16.94 -6.01 -19.25
C LYS A 31 18.26 -6.20 -18.50
N ASP A 32 18.54 -5.31 -17.55
CA ASP A 32 19.73 -5.33 -16.69
C ASP A 32 19.57 -6.24 -15.46
N ARG A 33 18.44 -6.95 -15.33
CA ARG A 33 18.11 -7.84 -14.21
C ARG A 33 18.16 -7.18 -12.82
N GLN A 34 18.12 -5.85 -12.75
CA GLN A 34 18.16 -5.11 -11.48
C GLN A 34 16.78 -5.00 -10.83
N ASN A 35 15.75 -4.81 -11.66
CA ASN A 35 14.36 -4.71 -11.21
C ASN A 35 13.64 -6.01 -11.59
N VAL A 36 13.07 -6.67 -10.60
CA VAL A 36 12.36 -7.93 -10.77
C VAL A 36 11.04 -7.86 -10.04
N THR A 37 9.98 -8.26 -10.73
CA THR A 37 8.65 -8.44 -10.19
C THR A 37 8.25 -9.89 -10.38
N ILE A 38 7.87 -10.57 -9.30
CA ILE A 38 7.24 -11.91 -9.41
C ILE A 38 5.73 -11.77 -9.27
N MET A 39 5.00 -12.17 -10.31
CA MET A 39 3.54 -12.15 -10.38
C MET A 39 2.98 -13.56 -10.53
N GLN A 40 2.19 -14.01 -9.57
CA GLN A 40 1.50 -15.30 -9.65
C GLN A 40 0.16 -15.25 -8.92
N ASN A 41 -0.76 -16.12 -9.32
CA ASN A 41 -2.10 -16.21 -8.69
C ASN A 41 -2.09 -17.06 -7.42
N SER A 42 -1.15 -18.00 -7.33
CA SER A 42 -0.94 -18.81 -6.13
C SER A 42 0.01 -18.10 -5.17
N ARG A 43 -0.22 -18.29 -3.87
CA ARG A 43 0.66 -17.80 -2.81
C ARG A 43 1.54 -18.92 -2.22
N PHE A 44 1.37 -20.17 -2.66
CA PHE A 44 2.20 -21.26 -2.16
C PHE A 44 3.64 -21.11 -2.64
N GLY A 45 4.53 -20.91 -1.68
CA GLY A 45 5.95 -21.16 -1.90
C GLY A 45 6.22 -22.65 -1.94
N ILE A 46 7.26 -23.04 -2.67
CA ILE A 46 7.87 -24.36 -2.53
C ILE A 46 8.99 -24.25 -1.49
N GLY A 47 9.14 -25.28 -0.66
CA GLY A 47 10.22 -25.36 0.34
C GLY A 47 11.39 -26.20 -0.16
N ASP A 48 12.48 -26.22 0.61
CA ASP A 48 13.72 -26.93 0.28
C ASP A 48 13.48 -28.42 -0.02
N VAL A 49 12.56 -29.07 0.71
CA VAL A 49 12.16 -30.47 0.47
C VAL A 49 11.64 -30.73 -0.95
N THR A 50 11.04 -29.73 -1.61
CA THR A 50 10.59 -29.86 -3.00
C THR A 50 11.79 -30.04 -3.92
N PHE A 51 12.82 -29.21 -3.78
CA PHE A 51 14.05 -29.31 -4.57
C PHE A 51 14.77 -30.63 -4.31
N LEU A 52 14.83 -31.04 -3.03
CA LEU A 52 15.41 -32.33 -2.65
C LEU A 52 14.66 -33.51 -3.27
N ALA A 53 13.32 -33.50 -3.23
CA ALA A 53 12.50 -34.55 -3.81
C ALA A 53 12.68 -34.66 -5.34
N VAL A 54 12.86 -33.53 -6.02
CA VAL A 54 13.20 -33.52 -7.46
C VAL A 54 14.58 -34.14 -7.69
N ALA A 55 15.58 -33.73 -6.91
CA ALA A 55 16.94 -34.27 -7.04
C ALA A 55 17.01 -35.78 -6.78
N TYR A 56 16.21 -36.28 -5.83
CA TYR A 56 16.06 -37.71 -5.53
C TYR A 56 15.19 -38.47 -6.56
N GLY A 57 14.66 -37.81 -7.59
CA GLY A 57 13.76 -38.43 -8.58
C GLY A 57 12.40 -38.86 -8.01
N LYS A 58 12.03 -38.39 -6.81
CA LYS A 58 10.74 -38.66 -6.17
C LYS A 58 9.64 -37.71 -6.63
N LEU A 59 10.02 -36.56 -7.19
CA LEU A 59 9.10 -35.55 -7.68
C LEU A 59 9.48 -35.16 -9.11
N GLU A 60 8.48 -35.16 -9.99
CA GLU A 60 8.60 -34.57 -11.31
C GLU A 60 7.87 -33.22 -11.33
N TYR A 61 8.58 -32.16 -11.71
CA TYR A 61 8.00 -30.82 -11.84
C TYR A 61 7.49 -30.60 -13.27
N LYS A 62 6.19 -30.35 -13.42
CA LYS A 62 5.54 -30.04 -14.71
C LYS A 62 4.92 -28.66 -14.68
N GLN A 63 5.16 -27.88 -15.74
CA GLN A 63 4.53 -26.58 -15.94
C GLN A 63 3.59 -26.64 -17.15
N ALA A 64 2.30 -26.85 -16.90
CA ALA A 64 1.25 -26.83 -17.92
C ALA A 64 -0.13 -26.53 -17.31
N LEU A 65 -1.13 -26.23 -18.14
CA LEU A 65 -2.53 -26.17 -17.72
C LEU A 65 -3.16 -27.55 -17.88
N ILE A 66 -4.07 -27.91 -16.98
CA ILE A 66 -4.88 -29.12 -17.13
C ILE A 66 -6.04 -28.80 -18.09
N GLU A 67 -6.08 -29.43 -19.25
CA GLU A 67 -7.18 -29.27 -20.20
C GLU A 67 -8.38 -30.12 -19.81
N ARG A 68 -8.14 -31.38 -19.45
CA ARG A 68 -9.16 -32.33 -19.00
C ARG A 68 -8.55 -33.43 -18.15
N MET A 69 -9.42 -34.10 -17.39
CA MET A 69 -9.07 -35.27 -16.61
C MET A 69 -9.89 -36.46 -17.12
N SER A 70 -9.24 -37.61 -17.32
CA SER A 70 -9.91 -38.88 -17.57
C SER A 70 -9.51 -39.90 -16.51
N LYS A 71 -10.10 -41.11 -16.56
CA LYS A 71 -9.75 -42.18 -15.61
C LYS A 71 -8.24 -42.44 -15.66
N HIS A 72 -7.56 -42.27 -14.52
CA HIS A 72 -6.12 -42.42 -14.34
C HIS A 72 -5.23 -41.58 -15.26
N CYS A 73 -5.71 -40.44 -15.77
CA CYS A 73 -4.90 -39.60 -16.66
C CYS A 73 -5.24 -38.10 -16.58
N LEU A 74 -4.20 -37.25 -16.54
CA LEU A 74 -4.30 -35.80 -16.74
C LEU A 74 -3.83 -35.45 -18.15
N HIS A 75 -4.66 -34.71 -18.89
CA HIS A 75 -4.32 -34.20 -20.22
C HIS A 75 -3.89 -32.75 -20.06
N LEU A 76 -2.65 -32.45 -20.44
CA LEU A 76 -2.04 -31.14 -20.28
C LEU A 76 -2.11 -30.32 -21.57
N SER A 77 -2.11 -29.00 -21.43
CA SER A 77 -2.26 -28.06 -22.55
C SER A 77 -1.08 -28.01 -23.53
N ASN A 78 0.02 -28.64 -23.17
CA ASN A 78 1.19 -28.83 -24.03
C ASN A 78 1.12 -30.14 -24.85
N GLY A 79 0.00 -30.87 -24.76
CA GLY A 79 -0.21 -32.17 -25.42
C GLY A 79 0.34 -33.37 -24.66
N GLU A 80 0.97 -33.17 -23.50
CA GLU A 80 1.45 -34.23 -22.63
C GLU A 80 0.31 -34.87 -21.83
N ASN A 81 0.41 -36.17 -21.58
CA ASN A 81 -0.51 -36.90 -20.72
C ASN A 81 0.23 -37.49 -19.52
N ILE A 82 -0.24 -37.21 -18.31
CA ILE A 82 0.22 -37.87 -17.08
C ILE A 82 -0.65 -39.09 -16.87
N GLU A 83 -0.15 -40.27 -17.24
CA GLU A 83 -0.85 -41.54 -17.13
C GLU A 83 -0.64 -42.22 -15.77
N ASN A 84 -1.41 -43.29 -15.50
CA ASN A 84 -1.35 -44.08 -14.26
C ASN A 84 -1.55 -43.24 -12.98
N LEU A 85 -2.34 -42.18 -13.10
CA LEU A 85 -2.64 -41.29 -11.98
C LEU A 85 -3.58 -41.98 -10.99
N GLU A 86 -3.11 -42.18 -9.76
CA GLU A 86 -3.92 -42.80 -8.70
C GLU A 86 -4.67 -41.76 -7.87
N LEU A 87 -4.01 -40.62 -7.57
CA LEU A 87 -4.53 -39.59 -6.68
C LEU A 87 -4.20 -38.20 -7.21
N VAL A 88 -5.15 -37.28 -7.03
CA VAL A 88 -4.94 -35.85 -7.28
C VAL A 88 -5.13 -35.09 -5.98
N ASN A 89 -4.07 -34.49 -5.49
CA ASN A 89 -4.13 -33.54 -4.39
C ASN A 89 -4.14 -32.11 -4.97
N LYS A 90 -5.23 -31.38 -4.73
CA LYS A 90 -5.39 -29.99 -5.17
C LYS A 90 -5.01 -29.04 -4.02
N SER A 91 -3.84 -28.42 -4.12
CA SER A 91 -3.39 -27.38 -3.17
C SER A 91 -3.74 -25.99 -3.71
N LEU A 92 -5.00 -25.57 -3.59
CA LEU A 92 -5.55 -24.35 -4.24
C LEU A 92 -5.56 -23.09 -3.36
N GLY A 93 -5.22 -23.21 -2.08
CA GLY A 93 -5.11 -22.06 -1.18
C GLY A 93 -6.26 -22.03 -0.20
N LEU A 94 -6.50 -20.83 0.32
CA LEU A 94 -7.66 -20.55 1.15
C LEU A 94 -8.76 -19.99 0.23
N MET A 95 -9.95 -20.59 0.29
CA MET A 95 -11.15 -20.01 -0.32
C MET A 95 -11.87 -19.17 0.73
N GLY A 96 -12.63 -18.17 0.28
CA GLY A 96 -13.47 -17.39 1.19
C GLY A 96 -14.62 -18.21 1.73
N ASP A 97 -15.05 -17.89 2.94
CA ASP A 97 -16.26 -18.44 3.55
C ASP A 97 -17.35 -17.36 3.59
N TRP A 98 -18.46 -17.60 2.89
CA TRP A 98 -19.64 -16.73 2.88
C TRP A 98 -20.23 -16.48 4.26
N ALA A 99 -19.97 -17.35 5.24
CA ALA A 99 -20.37 -17.15 6.62
C ALA A 99 -19.75 -15.88 7.23
N VAL A 100 -18.55 -15.48 6.79
CA VAL A 100 -17.88 -14.25 7.25
C VAL A 100 -18.66 -13.02 6.79
N ASP A 101 -19.02 -12.94 5.51
CA ASP A 101 -19.85 -11.84 5.00
C ASP A 101 -21.20 -11.80 5.73
N LYS A 102 -21.84 -12.96 5.95
CA LYS A 102 -23.11 -13.05 6.68
C LYS A 102 -22.99 -12.58 8.13
N LEU A 103 -21.97 -13.04 8.85
CA LEU A 103 -21.70 -12.65 10.25
C LEU A 103 -21.50 -11.13 10.37
N HIS A 104 -20.85 -10.55 9.37
CA HIS A 104 -20.53 -9.14 9.31
C HIS A 104 -21.60 -8.30 8.60
N HIS A 105 -22.72 -8.88 8.15
CA HIS A 105 -23.69 -8.21 7.28
C HIS A 105 -23.02 -7.42 6.15
N GLN A 106 -21.95 -7.98 5.59
CA GLN A 106 -21.08 -7.31 4.65
C GLN A 106 -21.64 -7.47 3.24
N THR A 107 -21.88 -6.35 2.57
CA THR A 107 -22.27 -6.31 1.15
C THR A 107 -21.12 -5.90 0.24
N LYS A 108 -20.11 -5.23 0.82
CA LYS A 108 -18.87 -4.82 0.15
C LYS A 108 -17.74 -4.64 1.16
N MET A 109 -16.52 -4.83 0.71
CA MET A 109 -15.30 -4.37 1.38
C MET A 109 -14.91 -3.01 0.79
N THR A 110 -14.61 -2.01 1.62
CA THR A 110 -14.10 -0.71 1.16
C THR A 110 -12.75 -0.46 1.81
N GLY A 111 -11.68 -0.41 1.01
CA GLY A 111 -10.32 -0.43 1.53
C GLY A 111 -10.08 -1.66 2.41
N LEU A 112 -9.75 -1.45 3.69
CA LEU A 112 -9.44 -2.52 4.63
C LEU A 112 -10.59 -2.81 5.62
N TRP A 113 -11.81 -2.33 5.32
CA TRP A 113 -12.91 -2.35 6.27
C TRP A 113 -14.24 -2.86 5.73
N CYS A 114 -14.97 -3.58 6.59
CA CYS A 114 -16.31 -4.07 6.28
C CYS A 114 -17.24 -2.88 5.99
N GLY A 115 -17.69 -2.73 4.75
CA GLY A 115 -18.55 -1.62 4.33
C GLY A 115 -17.92 -0.23 4.45
N GLY A 116 -16.61 -0.13 4.70
CA GLY A 116 -15.93 1.13 5.02
C GLY A 116 -15.98 1.55 6.50
N ASP A 117 -16.47 0.70 7.41
CA ASP A 117 -16.46 1.00 8.84
C ASP A 117 -15.10 0.67 9.46
N PHE A 118 -14.25 1.69 9.72
CA PHE A 118 -12.90 1.50 10.25
C PHE A 118 -12.82 0.75 11.59
N ARG A 119 -13.92 0.66 12.33
CA ARG A 119 -14.02 -0.10 13.59
C ARG A 119 -14.13 -1.61 13.32
N ARG A 120 -14.46 -1.98 12.10
CA ARG A 120 -14.71 -3.35 11.63
C ARG A 120 -13.60 -3.76 10.66
N VAL A 121 -12.43 -3.96 11.25
CA VAL A 121 -11.23 -4.38 10.55
C VAL A 121 -11.34 -5.87 10.27
N LEU A 122 -11.15 -6.25 9.02
CA LEU A 122 -11.05 -7.63 8.62
C LEU A 122 -9.84 -7.79 7.72
N GLN A 123 -8.97 -8.73 8.06
CA GLN A 123 -7.82 -9.10 7.25
C GLN A 123 -7.93 -10.56 6.85
N ILE A 124 -7.74 -10.80 5.56
CA ILE A 124 -7.46 -12.13 5.01
C ILE A 124 -6.12 -12.04 4.28
N ASP A 125 -5.47 -13.18 4.16
CA ASP A 125 -4.39 -13.34 3.22
C ASP A 125 -4.86 -13.04 1.81
N ALA A 126 -4.39 -11.91 1.27
CA ALA A 126 -4.70 -11.51 -0.08
C ALA A 126 -4.31 -12.59 -1.08
N THR A 127 -5.17 -12.84 -2.06
CA THR A 127 -4.90 -13.83 -3.11
C THR A 127 -3.84 -13.32 -4.10
N GLY A 128 -3.08 -14.26 -4.65
CA GLY A 128 -1.97 -13.96 -5.53
C GLY A 128 -0.74 -13.39 -4.83
N MET A 129 0.26 -13.10 -5.64
CA MET A 129 1.51 -12.49 -5.26
C MET A 129 1.89 -11.47 -6.32
N ASN A 130 2.27 -10.28 -5.85
CA ASN A 130 2.84 -9.23 -6.68
C ASN A 130 4.07 -8.67 -5.95
N ALA A 131 5.17 -9.41 -6.07
CA ALA A 131 6.40 -9.10 -5.37
C ALA A 131 7.33 -8.29 -6.26
N ALA A 132 7.09 -6.98 -6.35
CA ALA A 132 8.02 -6.02 -6.96
C ALA A 132 9.13 -5.60 -5.97
N ASN A 133 8.81 -5.62 -4.68
CA ASN A 133 9.72 -5.27 -3.59
C ASN A 133 9.69 -6.37 -2.53
N PHE A 134 10.59 -7.33 -2.62
CA PHE A 134 10.77 -8.35 -1.60
C PHE A 134 11.20 -7.70 -0.29
N LYS A 135 10.31 -7.74 0.70
CA LYS A 135 10.62 -7.33 2.08
C LYS A 135 10.78 -8.53 3.00
N THR A 136 9.93 -9.54 2.84
CA THR A 136 9.92 -10.75 3.66
C THR A 136 9.04 -11.82 3.00
N PHE A 137 9.27 -13.09 3.33
CA PHE A 137 8.35 -14.20 3.05
C PHE A 137 7.32 -14.41 4.17
N SER A 138 7.45 -13.66 5.27
CA SER A 138 6.51 -13.70 6.40
C SER A 138 5.36 -12.71 6.20
N LEU A 139 4.15 -13.15 6.53
CA LEU A 139 3.00 -12.26 6.65
C LEU A 139 3.15 -11.26 7.82
N GLY A 140 3.96 -11.61 8.83
CA GLY A 140 4.03 -10.90 10.12
C GLY A 140 4.36 -9.41 10.00
N ILE A 141 5.29 -9.03 9.12
CA ILE A 141 5.65 -7.61 8.93
C ILE A 141 4.46 -6.81 8.38
N GLY A 142 3.74 -7.36 7.41
CA GLY A 142 2.57 -6.71 6.83
C GLY A 142 1.42 -6.58 7.85
N VAL A 143 1.16 -7.64 8.62
CA VAL A 143 0.15 -7.65 9.68
C VAL A 143 0.50 -6.65 10.78
N HIS A 144 1.76 -6.56 11.19
CA HIS A 144 2.22 -5.58 12.19
C HIS A 144 1.88 -4.15 11.78
N GLY A 145 2.20 -3.78 10.54
CA GLY A 145 1.84 -2.46 9.99
C GLY A 145 0.33 -2.22 9.95
N MET A 146 -0.44 -3.22 9.54
CA MET A 146 -1.91 -3.13 9.49
C MET A 146 -2.53 -2.98 10.89
N VAL A 147 -2.08 -3.78 11.87
CA VAL A 147 -2.56 -3.73 13.25
C VAL A 147 -2.28 -2.35 13.85
N LYS A 148 -1.09 -1.79 13.61
CA LYS A 148 -0.76 -0.43 14.03
C LYS A 148 -1.63 0.63 13.38
N GLY A 149 -1.80 0.59 12.05
CA GLY A 149 -2.64 1.55 11.34
C GLY A 149 -4.09 1.50 11.82
N SER A 150 -4.63 0.30 11.97
CA SER A 150 -5.97 0.07 12.53
C SER A 150 -6.09 0.58 13.96
N LYS A 151 -5.13 0.24 14.82
CA LYS A 151 -5.09 0.70 16.21
C LYS A 151 -5.02 2.23 16.29
N HIS A 152 -4.21 2.87 15.47
CA HIS A 152 -4.10 4.33 15.41
C HIS A 152 -5.48 4.96 15.13
N LEU A 153 -6.21 4.45 14.14
CA LEU A 153 -7.54 4.96 13.83
C LEU A 153 -8.56 4.66 14.94
N HIS A 154 -8.39 3.58 15.71
CA HIS A 154 -9.25 3.29 16.88
C HIS A 154 -8.95 4.21 18.07
N ASP A 155 -7.67 4.52 18.31
CA ASP A 155 -7.25 5.42 19.38
C ASP A 155 -7.57 6.89 19.06
N PHE A 156 -7.52 7.26 17.77
CA PHE A 156 -7.72 8.60 17.23
C PHE A 156 -8.77 8.63 16.11
N PRO A 157 -10.05 8.30 16.40
CA PRO A 157 -11.11 8.21 15.39
C PRO A 157 -11.37 9.52 14.65
N GLU A 158 -11.02 10.67 15.24
CA GLU A 158 -11.06 11.97 14.59
C GLU A 158 -10.20 12.04 13.31
N GLU A 159 -9.08 11.32 13.27
CA GLU A 159 -8.24 11.27 12.06
C GLU A 159 -8.97 10.55 10.93
N TYR A 160 -9.70 9.47 11.23
CA TYR A 160 -10.55 8.78 10.26
C TYR A 160 -11.66 9.70 9.73
N TYR A 161 -12.39 10.37 10.62
CA TYR A 161 -13.47 11.28 10.19
C TYR A 161 -12.94 12.47 9.38
N ARG A 162 -11.74 12.98 9.73
CA ARG A 162 -11.07 14.03 8.96
C ARG A 162 -10.78 13.58 7.53
N ILE A 163 -10.20 12.39 7.34
CA ILE A 163 -9.87 11.89 6.00
C ILE A 163 -11.11 11.42 5.23
N GLU A 164 -12.13 10.91 5.92
CA GLU A 164 -13.44 10.62 5.33
C GLU A 164 -14.09 11.89 4.76
N ALA A 165 -14.07 13.00 5.50
CA ALA A 165 -14.56 14.29 5.04
C ALA A 165 -13.77 14.83 3.82
N GLN A 166 -12.54 14.38 3.63
CA GLN A 166 -11.69 14.69 2.46
C GLN A 166 -11.90 13.73 1.28
N GLY A 167 -12.82 12.77 1.39
CA GLY A 167 -13.16 11.84 0.32
C GLY A 167 -12.46 10.48 0.37
N LEU A 168 -11.96 10.05 1.53
CA LEU A 168 -11.25 8.76 1.67
C LEU A 168 -12.05 7.59 1.10
N LEU A 169 -13.33 7.48 1.48
CA LEU A 169 -14.17 6.35 1.09
C LEU A 169 -14.38 6.26 -0.43
N GLN A 170 -14.32 7.39 -1.12
CA GLN A 170 -14.44 7.48 -2.58
C GLN A 170 -13.12 7.14 -3.28
N ALA A 171 -11.98 7.37 -2.62
CA ALA A 171 -10.66 7.04 -3.14
C ALA A 171 -10.27 5.57 -2.92
N LEU A 172 -10.83 4.91 -1.90
CA LEU A 172 -10.53 3.51 -1.58
C LEU A 172 -11.15 2.54 -2.59
N PRO A 173 -10.43 1.45 -2.94
CA PRO A 173 -11.00 0.42 -3.80
C PRO A 173 -12.15 -0.30 -3.09
N THR A 174 -13.13 -0.76 -3.86
CA THR A 174 -14.26 -1.56 -3.34
C THR A 174 -14.28 -2.96 -3.92
N SER A 175 -14.44 -3.97 -3.06
CA SER A 175 -14.69 -5.35 -3.46
C SER A 175 -16.14 -5.73 -3.13
N LYS A 176 -16.83 -6.39 -4.04
CA LYS A 176 -18.17 -6.96 -3.83
C LYS A 176 -18.08 -8.47 -3.97
N ALA A 177 -19.05 -9.14 -3.36
CA ALA A 177 -19.22 -10.56 -3.54
C ALA A 177 -19.48 -10.88 -5.02
N ASP A 178 -18.92 -12.00 -5.47
CA ASP A 178 -19.03 -12.52 -6.82
C ASP A 178 -19.42 -13.99 -6.74
N GLU A 179 -20.72 -14.27 -6.83
CA GLU A 179 -21.28 -15.62 -6.73
C GLU A 179 -20.82 -16.51 -7.89
N ALA A 180 -20.56 -15.93 -9.07
CA ALA A 180 -20.10 -16.70 -10.23
C ALA A 180 -18.68 -17.24 -10.03
N MET A 181 -17.87 -16.54 -9.23
CA MET A 181 -16.50 -16.92 -8.88
C MET A 181 -16.40 -17.55 -7.47
N ASP A 182 -17.53 -17.81 -6.81
CA ASP A 182 -17.60 -18.27 -5.41
C ASP A 182 -16.72 -17.44 -4.46
N LYS A 183 -16.75 -16.11 -4.64
CA LYS A 183 -15.86 -15.16 -3.95
C LYS A 183 -16.67 -14.22 -3.06
N PRO A 184 -16.64 -14.39 -1.73
CA PRO A 184 -17.20 -13.42 -0.79
C PRO A 184 -16.56 -12.03 -0.93
N ALA A 185 -17.27 -10.98 -0.52
CA ALA A 185 -16.84 -9.59 -0.66
C ALA A 185 -15.51 -9.30 0.05
N TYR A 186 -15.24 -9.98 1.17
CA TYR A 186 -14.03 -9.76 1.95
C TYR A 186 -12.76 -10.37 1.33
N VAL A 187 -12.92 -11.30 0.39
CA VAL A 187 -11.79 -11.91 -0.31
C VAL A 187 -11.26 -10.92 -1.33
N THR A 188 -10.03 -10.48 -1.13
CA THR A 188 -9.37 -9.47 -1.95
C THR A 188 -8.03 -9.98 -2.46
N ASP A 189 -7.57 -9.42 -3.57
CA ASP A 189 -6.25 -9.75 -4.13
C ASP A 189 -5.16 -8.81 -3.60
N VAL A 190 -3.90 -9.15 -3.88
CA VAL A 190 -2.75 -8.35 -3.46
C VAL A 190 -2.78 -6.92 -4.03
N LYS A 191 -3.32 -6.72 -5.24
CA LYS A 191 -3.39 -5.39 -5.87
C LYS A 191 -4.39 -4.49 -5.15
N TYR A 192 -5.53 -5.05 -4.78
CA TYR A 192 -6.55 -4.39 -3.97
C TYR A 192 -5.97 -3.94 -2.63
N THR A 193 -5.32 -4.87 -1.91
CA THR A 193 -4.76 -4.58 -0.57
C THR A 193 -3.64 -3.55 -0.62
N MET A 194 -2.75 -3.64 -1.62
CA MET A 194 -1.70 -2.63 -1.85
C MET A 194 -2.30 -1.25 -2.17
N SER A 195 -3.31 -1.19 -3.04
CA SER A 195 -3.95 0.07 -3.43
C SER A 195 -4.66 0.72 -2.24
N ALA A 196 -5.39 -0.07 -1.45
CA ALA A 196 -6.03 0.41 -0.22
C ALA A 196 -5.01 0.98 0.77
N SER A 197 -3.87 0.30 0.96
CA SER A 197 -2.81 0.74 1.85
C SER A 197 -2.16 2.04 1.38
N ILE A 198 -1.87 2.17 0.08
CA ILE A 198 -1.29 3.40 -0.50
C ILE A 198 -2.22 4.61 -0.30
N VAL A 199 -3.53 4.44 -0.57
CA VAL A 199 -4.52 5.50 -0.37
C VAL A 199 -4.60 5.90 1.10
N LEU A 200 -4.65 4.93 2.00
CA LEU A 200 -4.72 5.19 3.44
C LEU A 200 -3.47 5.94 3.94
N SER A 201 -2.28 5.47 3.60
CA SER A 201 -1.00 6.11 3.94
C SER A 201 -0.93 7.56 3.44
N ALA A 202 -1.35 7.80 2.19
CA ALA A 202 -1.35 9.14 1.61
C ALA A 202 -2.29 10.12 2.34
N MET A 203 -3.45 9.64 2.83
CA MET A 203 -4.43 10.49 3.51
C MET A 203 -4.19 10.61 5.02
N CYS A 204 -3.47 9.66 5.62
CA CYS A 204 -3.13 9.63 7.05
C CYS A 204 -1.61 9.47 7.26
N PRO A 205 -0.81 10.54 7.02
CA PRO A 205 0.65 10.48 7.13
C PRO A 205 1.18 10.08 8.52
N THR A 206 0.38 10.24 9.57
CA THR A 206 0.72 9.80 10.93
C THR A 206 0.89 8.29 11.01
N ILE A 207 0.14 7.51 10.22
CA ILE A 207 0.30 6.05 10.16
C ILE A 207 1.69 5.70 9.62
N ASP A 208 2.13 6.35 8.55
CA ASP A 208 3.48 6.14 7.98
C ASP A 208 4.57 6.57 8.97
N GLN A 209 4.32 7.63 9.75
CA GLN A 209 5.22 8.02 10.83
C GLN A 209 5.36 6.89 11.86
N TYR A 210 4.28 6.22 12.30
CA TYR A 210 4.39 5.04 13.19
C TYR A 210 5.21 3.90 12.55
N GLY A 211 5.20 3.78 11.22
CA GLY A 211 5.95 2.75 10.48
C GLY A 211 7.43 3.07 10.25
N ALA A 212 7.88 4.31 10.51
CA ALA A 212 9.19 4.80 10.08
C ALA A 212 10.40 3.97 10.59
N TRP A 213 10.25 3.33 11.75
CA TRP A 213 11.29 2.51 12.39
C TRP A 213 11.05 1.00 12.28
N ASP A 214 9.95 0.57 11.63
CA ASP A 214 9.58 -0.85 11.60
C ASP A 214 10.62 -1.69 10.85
N GLY A 215 11.25 -1.14 9.80
CA GLY A 215 12.30 -1.85 9.07
C GLY A 215 13.50 -2.20 9.95
N GLN A 216 14.02 -1.21 10.68
CA GLN A 216 15.17 -1.38 11.56
C GLN A 216 14.81 -2.27 12.76
N TYR A 217 13.67 -2.02 13.40
CA TYR A 217 13.19 -2.82 14.52
C TYR A 217 13.02 -4.30 14.12
N MET A 218 12.35 -4.56 12.99
CA MET A 218 12.13 -5.93 12.53
C MET A 218 13.43 -6.60 12.11
N HIS A 219 14.35 -5.89 11.46
CA HIS A 219 15.67 -6.44 11.14
C HIS A 219 16.42 -6.88 12.41
N CYS A 220 16.40 -6.07 13.48
CA CYS A 220 16.97 -6.46 14.77
C CYS A 220 16.27 -7.68 15.37
N LEU A 221 14.93 -7.67 15.39
CA LEU A 221 14.12 -8.74 15.93
C LEU A 221 14.40 -10.08 15.22
N TYR A 222 14.46 -10.08 13.88
CA TYR A 222 14.73 -11.30 13.11
C TYR A 222 16.09 -11.90 13.46
N HIS A 223 17.15 -11.11 13.53
CA HIS A 223 18.47 -11.64 13.86
C HIS A 223 18.63 -12.04 15.33
N GLN A 224 17.84 -11.47 16.23
CA GLN A 224 17.81 -11.90 17.63
C GLN A 224 17.05 -13.21 17.82
N VAL A 225 15.93 -13.39 17.12
CA VAL A 225 15.06 -14.58 17.27
C VAL A 225 15.51 -15.72 16.35
N HIS A 226 16.13 -15.41 15.22
CA HIS A 226 16.64 -16.36 14.23
C HIS A 226 18.11 -16.02 13.89
N PRO A 227 19.07 -16.25 14.81
CA PRO A 227 20.49 -16.11 14.49
C PRO A 227 20.85 -16.98 13.27
N VAL A 228 21.70 -16.47 12.39
CA VAL A 228 21.98 -17.17 11.11
C VAL A 228 22.62 -18.53 11.32
N ASP A 229 23.49 -18.69 12.31
CA ASP A 229 24.14 -19.97 12.59
C ASP A 229 23.10 -21.01 13.04
N ASP A 230 22.24 -20.66 14.00
CA ASP A 230 21.16 -21.52 14.48
C ASP A 230 20.15 -21.85 13.37
N PHE A 231 19.80 -20.87 12.55
CA PHE A 231 18.87 -21.06 11.44
C PHE A 231 19.44 -21.98 10.36
N LEU A 232 20.73 -21.81 10.03
CA LEU A 232 21.40 -22.65 9.04
C LEU A 232 21.59 -24.08 9.56
N GLU A 233 21.92 -24.26 10.84
CA GLU A 233 21.97 -25.57 11.49
C GLU A 233 20.62 -26.30 11.39
N GLN A 234 19.52 -25.60 11.70
CA GLN A 234 18.17 -26.17 11.60
C GLN A 234 17.78 -26.52 10.16
N ALA A 235 18.12 -25.67 9.19
CA ALA A 235 17.85 -25.94 7.78
C ALA A 235 18.62 -27.18 7.28
N ILE A 236 19.89 -27.33 7.68
CA ILE A 236 20.69 -28.53 7.37
C ILE A 236 20.11 -29.76 8.05
N ALA A 237 19.71 -29.66 9.32
CA ALA A 237 19.12 -30.78 10.06
C ALA A 237 17.81 -31.26 9.43
N ASP A 238 16.93 -30.34 9.01
CA ASP A 238 15.68 -30.65 8.32
C ASP A 238 15.95 -31.29 6.94
N TRP A 239 16.92 -30.75 6.20
CA TRP A 239 17.38 -31.32 4.93
C TRP A 239 17.90 -32.76 5.09
N ASP A 240 18.75 -33.01 6.08
CA ASP A 240 19.31 -34.34 6.37
C ASP A 240 18.23 -35.32 6.84
N MET A 241 17.25 -34.86 7.62
CA MET A 241 16.08 -35.66 8.02
C MET A 241 15.32 -36.17 6.79
N TYR A 242 15.02 -35.32 5.81
CA TYR A 242 14.32 -35.74 4.60
C TYR A 242 15.12 -36.74 3.76
N GLN A 243 16.44 -36.56 3.66
CA GLN A 243 17.30 -37.51 2.96
C GLN A 243 17.30 -38.88 3.62
N ASN A 244 17.36 -38.92 4.96
CA ASN A 244 17.27 -40.17 5.71
C ASN A 244 15.92 -40.86 5.49
N MET A 245 14.82 -40.10 5.57
CA MET A 245 13.48 -40.60 5.27
C MET A 245 13.38 -41.18 3.85
N PHE A 246 13.98 -40.53 2.85
CA PHE A 246 13.99 -41.04 1.48
C PHE A 246 14.81 -42.32 1.33
N LYS A 247 15.93 -42.44 2.05
CA LYS A 247 16.74 -43.67 2.10
C LYS A 247 16.00 -44.82 2.77
N GLU A 248 15.28 -44.56 3.86
CA GLU A 248 14.42 -45.56 4.53
C GLU A 248 13.30 -46.06 3.62
N GLN A 249 12.83 -45.22 2.70
CA GLN A 249 11.88 -45.59 1.64
C GLN A 249 12.54 -46.34 0.45
N GLY A 250 13.80 -46.73 0.57
CA GLY A 250 14.53 -47.50 -0.43
C GLY A 250 15.15 -46.67 -1.56
N CYS A 251 15.28 -45.34 -1.40
CA CYS A 251 16.04 -44.54 -2.36
C CYS A 251 17.55 -44.69 -2.10
N ASP A 252 18.31 -45.05 -3.13
CA ASP A 252 19.75 -45.28 -3.10
C ASP A 252 20.58 -44.07 -3.56
N HIS A 253 19.93 -42.92 -3.78
CA HIS A 253 20.60 -41.70 -4.21
C HIS A 253 21.68 -41.27 -3.20
N GLU A 254 22.83 -40.84 -3.74
CA GLU A 254 23.94 -40.31 -2.93
C GLU A 254 23.48 -39.10 -2.10
N TYR A 255 24.09 -38.92 -0.92
CA TYR A 255 23.82 -37.78 -0.07
C TYR A 255 24.08 -36.47 -0.82
N ILE A 256 23.09 -35.59 -0.82
CA ILE A 256 23.13 -34.27 -1.41
C ILE A 256 23.39 -33.26 -0.29
N LYS A 257 24.50 -32.53 -0.39
CA LYS A 257 24.84 -31.49 0.58
C LYS A 257 23.87 -30.30 0.45
N TYR A 258 23.46 -29.73 1.58
CA TYR A 258 22.71 -28.47 1.59
C TYR A 258 23.48 -27.37 0.84
N PRO A 259 22.87 -26.68 -0.15
CA PRO A 259 23.61 -25.84 -1.08
C PRO A 259 23.93 -24.45 -0.54
N TYR A 260 23.33 -24.03 0.58
CA TYR A 260 23.64 -22.76 1.22
C TYR A 260 24.67 -22.94 2.33
N THR A 261 25.73 -22.13 2.27
CA THR A 261 26.70 -21.99 3.35
C THR A 261 26.70 -20.55 3.85
N LYS A 262 27.31 -20.33 5.02
CA LYS A 262 27.45 -19.00 5.60
C LYS A 262 28.19 -18.04 4.64
N GLU A 263 29.17 -18.53 3.91
CA GLU A 263 29.95 -17.77 2.92
C GLU A 263 29.10 -17.35 1.73
N ILE A 264 28.25 -18.24 1.22
CA ILE A 264 27.30 -17.92 0.14
C ILE A 264 26.33 -16.84 0.60
N ILE A 265 25.77 -17.01 1.81
CA ILE A 265 24.84 -16.03 2.39
C ILE A 265 25.54 -14.67 2.57
N GLN A 266 26.77 -14.66 3.08
CA GLN A 266 27.57 -13.43 3.21
C GLN A 266 27.78 -12.74 1.86
N GLY A 267 28.06 -13.51 0.79
CA GLY A 267 28.17 -12.96 -0.56
C GLY A 267 26.91 -12.24 -1.06
N PHE A 268 25.72 -12.67 -0.61
CA PHE A 268 24.47 -11.97 -0.90
C PHE A 268 24.39 -10.61 -0.17
N TYR A 269 24.81 -10.55 1.10
CA TYR A 269 24.91 -9.30 1.85
C TYR A 269 25.94 -8.35 1.22
N ASP A 270 27.10 -8.86 0.82
CA ASP A 270 28.15 -8.06 0.18
C ASP A 270 27.66 -7.44 -1.12
N THR A 271 26.96 -8.23 -1.94
CA THR A 271 26.31 -7.77 -3.18
C THR A 271 25.26 -6.70 -2.88
N TYR A 272 24.39 -6.94 -1.90
CA TYR A 272 23.36 -5.98 -1.50
C TYR A 272 23.95 -4.65 -1.03
N ASN A 273 24.98 -4.71 -0.18
CA ASN A 273 25.68 -3.55 0.36
C ASN A 273 26.38 -2.74 -0.73
N ARG A 274 27.12 -3.42 -1.60
CA ARG A 274 27.81 -2.80 -2.75
C ARG A 274 26.80 -2.06 -3.65
N ASP A 275 25.70 -2.73 -3.99
CA ASP A 275 24.76 -2.22 -4.99
C ASP A 275 23.87 -1.07 -4.46
N LEU A 276 23.68 -0.98 -3.14
CA LEU A 276 22.80 0.00 -2.49
C LEU A 276 23.51 0.99 -1.56
N GLY A 277 24.83 0.87 -1.41
CA GLY A 277 25.59 1.65 -0.44
C GLY A 277 25.11 1.44 1.00
N GLN A 278 24.60 0.24 1.29
CA GLN A 278 24.12 -0.12 2.63
C GLN A 278 25.25 -0.77 3.43
N ASN A 279 25.04 -0.90 4.74
CA ASN A 279 25.98 -1.54 5.64
C ASN A 279 25.25 -2.55 6.54
N THR A 280 24.67 -3.57 5.91
CA THR A 280 24.01 -4.70 6.59
C THR A 280 24.97 -5.87 6.73
N TYR A 281 24.71 -6.75 7.71
CA TYR A 281 25.61 -7.85 8.02
C TYR A 281 24.82 -9.13 8.23
N ILE A 282 25.43 -10.28 7.92
CA ILE A 282 24.79 -11.59 8.06
C ILE A 282 24.30 -11.86 9.49
N ASN A 283 25.04 -11.40 10.51
CA ASN A 283 24.65 -11.58 11.91
C ASN A 283 23.70 -10.49 12.42
N GLY A 284 23.17 -9.65 11.52
CA GLY A 284 22.32 -8.52 11.86
C GLY A 284 23.07 -7.37 12.53
N PRO A 285 22.33 -6.39 13.07
CA PRO A 285 22.89 -5.29 13.83
C PRO A 285 23.47 -5.78 15.16
N GLY A 286 24.57 -5.19 15.60
CA GLY A 286 25.07 -5.41 16.96
C GLY A 286 24.11 -4.84 18.01
N GLU A 287 24.34 -5.19 19.29
CA GLU A 287 23.49 -4.78 20.43
C GLU A 287 23.17 -3.28 20.43
N LYS A 288 24.18 -2.43 20.18
CA LYS A 288 24.00 -0.98 20.07
C LYS A 288 23.02 -0.59 18.96
N GLY A 289 23.11 -1.21 17.78
CA GLY A 289 22.19 -0.95 16.67
C GLY A 289 20.77 -1.40 16.97
N CYS A 290 20.61 -2.53 17.66
CA CYS A 290 19.32 -3.00 18.15
C CYS A 290 18.70 -2.02 19.16
N GLN A 291 19.50 -1.54 20.11
CA GLN A 291 19.05 -0.56 21.10
C GLN A 291 18.66 0.77 20.44
N GLU A 292 19.46 1.26 19.48
CA GLU A 292 19.14 2.46 18.70
C GLU A 292 17.82 2.31 17.91
N ALA A 293 17.58 1.16 17.30
CA ALA A 293 16.34 0.87 16.59
C ALA A 293 15.13 0.87 17.53
N LEU A 294 15.26 0.25 18.70
CA LEU A 294 14.21 0.20 19.72
C LEU A 294 13.92 1.59 20.30
N ASP A 295 14.96 2.33 20.68
CA ASP A 295 14.83 3.68 21.22
C ASP A 295 14.23 4.64 20.19
N GLY A 296 14.66 4.51 18.92
CA GLY A 296 14.11 5.24 17.79
C GLY A 296 12.62 4.98 17.60
N ALA A 297 12.21 3.70 17.57
CA ALA A 297 10.82 3.29 17.46
C ALA A 297 9.97 3.82 18.64
N MET A 298 10.44 3.67 19.87
CA MET A 298 9.74 4.11 21.08
C MET A 298 9.64 5.63 21.16
N LYS A 299 10.70 6.36 20.83
CA LYS A 299 10.69 7.83 20.76
C LYS A 299 9.69 8.32 19.73
N ASN A 300 9.66 7.68 18.57
CA ASN A 300 8.75 8.02 17.49
C ASN A 300 7.28 7.82 17.91
N TYR A 301 6.93 6.69 18.55
CA TYR A 301 5.57 6.47 19.06
C TYR A 301 5.16 7.54 20.07
N ARG A 302 6.04 7.84 21.04
CA ARG A 302 5.79 8.88 22.04
C ARG A 302 5.55 10.24 21.39
N GLN A 303 6.34 10.62 20.38
CA GLN A 303 6.18 11.90 19.70
C GLN A 303 4.83 12.00 18.99
N ILE A 304 4.40 10.93 18.32
CA ILE A 304 3.12 10.91 17.63
C ILE A 304 1.96 10.95 18.64
N ASP A 305 2.04 10.17 19.72
CA ASP A 305 1.04 10.14 20.79
C ASP A 305 0.89 11.51 21.47
N ILE A 306 2.01 12.19 21.75
CA ILE A 306 2.02 13.57 22.28
C ILE A 306 1.37 14.53 21.29
N GLY A 307 1.70 14.41 19.99
CA GLY A 307 1.12 15.23 18.93
C GLY A 307 -0.40 15.07 18.86
N ASN A 308 -0.89 13.83 18.87
CA ASN A 308 -2.32 13.54 18.81
C ASN A 308 -3.05 13.94 20.09
N THR A 309 -2.45 13.70 21.25
CA THR A 309 -3.00 14.17 22.54
C THR A 309 -3.14 15.69 22.55
N SER A 310 -2.12 16.40 22.06
CA SER A 310 -2.16 17.86 21.95
C SER A 310 -3.27 18.32 21.01
N ARG A 311 -3.45 17.66 19.85
CA ARG A 311 -4.58 17.93 18.93
C ARG A 311 -5.93 17.71 19.62
N LYS A 312 -6.08 16.59 20.33
CA LYS A 312 -7.32 16.23 21.03
C LYS A 312 -7.67 17.18 22.17
N VAL A 313 -6.67 17.57 22.96
CA VAL A 313 -6.82 18.58 24.02
C VAL A 313 -7.24 19.90 23.41
N ASN A 314 -6.59 20.36 22.35
CA ASN A 314 -6.98 21.59 21.65
C ASN A 314 -8.42 21.48 21.09
N ALA A 315 -8.74 20.41 20.38
CA ALA A 315 -10.09 20.21 19.83
C ALA A 315 -11.17 20.20 20.91
N THR A 316 -10.87 19.67 22.11
CA THR A 316 -11.80 19.62 23.24
C THR A 316 -11.93 20.98 23.93
N LEU A 317 -10.80 21.64 24.25
CA LEU A 317 -10.79 22.93 24.92
C LEU A 317 -11.40 24.05 24.07
N TYR A 318 -11.28 23.95 22.74
CA TYR A 318 -11.77 24.96 21.80
C TYR A 318 -13.07 24.56 21.08
N LYS A 319 -13.70 23.44 21.48
CA LYS A 319 -14.92 22.89 20.83
C LYS A 319 -16.09 23.87 20.81
N ASP A 320 -16.28 24.61 21.90
CA ASP A 320 -17.43 25.49 22.10
C ASP A 320 -17.21 26.91 21.55
N LEU A 321 -16.01 27.21 21.06
CA LEU A 321 -15.67 28.54 20.56
C LEU A 321 -16.03 28.75 19.09
N GLY A 322 -16.55 27.72 18.39
CA GLY A 322 -16.80 27.78 16.94
C GLY A 322 -15.54 28.12 16.13
N TYR A 323 -14.37 27.99 16.75
CA TYR A 323 -13.10 28.55 16.30
C TYR A 323 -12.10 27.42 16.25
N ASP A 324 -11.87 26.89 15.05
CA ASP A 324 -10.76 25.99 14.79
C ASP A 324 -9.47 26.84 14.83
N PRO A 325 -8.60 26.69 15.86
CA PRO A 325 -7.38 27.47 15.99
C PRO A 325 -6.38 27.19 14.85
N LEU A 326 -6.49 26.02 14.21
CA LEU A 326 -5.72 25.63 13.04
C LEU A 326 -6.30 26.25 11.77
N ALA A 327 -7.63 26.40 11.65
CA ALA A 327 -8.24 27.24 10.61
C ALA A 327 -7.94 28.72 10.81
N ALA A 328 -7.76 29.18 12.05
CA ALA A 328 -7.34 30.54 12.34
C ALA A 328 -5.82 30.76 12.16
N LEU A 329 -4.99 29.74 12.41
CA LEU A 329 -3.56 29.78 12.11
C LEU A 329 -3.33 29.69 10.60
N ASN A 330 -4.01 28.78 9.91
CA ASN A 330 -4.09 28.75 8.45
C ASN A 330 -4.70 30.04 7.93
N GLY A 331 -5.73 30.58 8.57
CA GLY A 331 -6.32 31.88 8.26
C GLY A 331 -5.31 33.00 8.41
N LYS A 332 -4.45 32.99 9.43
CA LYS A 332 -3.35 33.95 9.60
C LYS A 332 -2.24 33.76 8.57
N LEU A 333 -1.90 32.54 8.20
CA LEU A 333 -0.91 32.24 7.16
C LEU A 333 -1.42 32.61 5.76
N VAL A 334 -2.69 32.31 5.47
CA VAL A 334 -3.41 32.68 4.25
C VAL A 334 -3.65 34.19 4.21
N GLN A 335 -3.99 34.83 5.32
CA GLN A 335 -4.09 36.29 5.43
C GLN A 335 -2.72 36.93 5.22
N ALA A 336 -1.64 36.41 5.81
CA ALA A 336 -0.28 36.92 5.59
C ALA A 336 0.21 36.68 4.14
N ALA A 337 -0.30 35.67 3.44
CA ALA A 337 -0.07 35.46 2.02
C ALA A 337 -0.96 36.37 1.15
N ARG A 338 -2.21 36.61 1.56
CA ARG A 338 -3.17 37.52 0.92
C ARG A 338 -2.73 38.98 1.06
N ASP A 339 -2.24 39.41 2.22
CA ASP A 339 -1.72 40.76 2.47
C ASP A 339 -0.51 41.08 1.57
N LYS A 340 0.15 40.07 0.99
CA LYS A 340 1.22 40.24 -0.01
C LYS A 340 0.69 40.37 -1.45
N LEU A 341 -0.56 39.97 -1.69
CA LEU A 341 -1.21 39.94 -3.00
C LEU A 341 -2.29 41.02 -3.16
N MET A 342 -2.80 41.56 -2.06
CA MET A 342 -3.83 42.60 -2.02
C MET A 342 -3.21 43.99 -1.82
N PHE A 343 -3.86 45.01 -2.36
CA PHE A 343 -3.40 46.40 -2.23
C PHE A 343 -3.86 47.08 -0.93
N SER A 344 -4.46 46.38 0.02
CA SER A 344 -4.87 46.94 1.32
C SER A 344 -3.79 46.79 2.39
N LYS A 345 -3.88 47.59 3.47
CA LYS A 345 -2.98 47.55 4.62
C LYS A 345 -3.12 46.20 5.35
N PRO A 346 -2.01 45.67 5.91
CA PRO A 346 -2.03 44.39 6.62
C PRO A 346 -3.10 44.34 7.71
N GLY A 347 -3.92 43.28 7.69
CA GLY A 347 -5.05 43.10 8.60
C GLY A 347 -6.35 43.82 8.22
N SER A 348 -6.37 44.55 7.10
CA SER A 348 -7.60 45.08 6.51
C SER A 348 -8.39 43.94 5.86
N ALA A 349 -9.68 43.83 6.18
CA ALA A 349 -10.59 42.90 5.52
C ALA A 349 -11.06 43.41 4.15
N LYS A 350 -10.65 44.62 3.75
CA LYS A 350 -11.03 45.25 2.49
C LYS A 350 -10.08 44.81 1.37
N ASP A 351 -10.59 44.66 0.16
CA ASP A 351 -9.75 44.36 -1.02
C ASP A 351 -8.93 45.59 -1.46
N PHE A 352 -9.44 46.80 -1.15
CA PHE A 352 -8.77 48.09 -1.30
C PHE A 352 -9.04 48.93 -0.06
N ASP A 353 -8.02 49.64 0.44
CA ASP A 353 -8.23 50.61 1.51
C ASP A 353 -8.81 51.92 0.98
N ASP A 354 -9.37 52.71 1.88
CA ASP A 354 -10.09 53.95 1.53
C ASP A 354 -9.18 54.93 0.75
N GLU A 355 -7.87 54.95 1.00
CA GLU A 355 -6.89 55.73 0.24
C GLU A 355 -6.76 55.25 -1.23
N HIS A 356 -6.76 53.94 -1.48
CA HIS A 356 -6.74 53.38 -2.84
C HIS A 356 -8.11 53.45 -3.51
N TYR A 357 -9.19 53.41 -2.74
CA TYR A 357 -10.53 53.70 -3.24
C TYR A 357 -10.63 55.15 -3.71
N GLU A 358 -10.03 56.12 -3.02
CA GLU A 358 -9.98 57.51 -3.47
C GLU A 358 -9.09 57.70 -4.72
N GLU A 359 -7.96 56.99 -4.85
CA GLU A 359 -7.18 56.94 -6.11
C GLU A 359 -7.98 56.33 -7.28
N TRP A 360 -8.68 55.22 -7.03
CA TRP A 360 -9.56 54.58 -8.03
C TRP A 360 -10.77 55.47 -8.37
N LYS A 361 -11.32 56.18 -7.39
CA LYS A 361 -12.41 57.14 -7.55
C LYS A 361 -11.95 58.36 -8.32
N GLU A 362 -10.74 58.88 -8.11
CA GLU A 362 -10.14 59.88 -8.99
C GLU A 362 -10.01 59.35 -10.43
N TRP A 363 -9.58 58.09 -10.59
CA TRP A 363 -9.45 57.46 -11.92
C TRP A 363 -10.79 57.23 -12.64
N THR A 364 -11.87 56.96 -11.88
CA THR A 364 -13.21 56.65 -12.42
C THR A 364 -14.17 57.83 -12.45
N SER A 365 -13.92 58.87 -11.65
CA SER A 365 -14.76 60.06 -11.61
C SER A 365 -14.64 60.86 -12.91
N GLY A 366 -15.80 61.20 -13.48
CA GLY A 366 -15.90 61.99 -14.72
C GLY A 366 -15.85 61.21 -16.03
N ARG A 367 -15.74 59.87 -16.01
CA ARG A 367 -15.73 59.04 -17.25
C ARG A 367 -16.79 57.95 -17.33
N CYS A 368 -17.48 57.65 -16.23
CA CYS A 368 -18.55 56.66 -16.19
C CYS A 368 -19.89 57.33 -15.84
N GLU A 369 -20.93 57.00 -16.61
CA GLU A 369 -22.30 57.38 -16.34
C GLU A 369 -22.95 56.27 -15.50
N VAL A 370 -23.34 56.59 -14.27
CA VAL A 370 -23.94 55.63 -13.33
C VAL A 370 -25.44 55.88 -13.25
N LEU A 371 -26.23 54.84 -13.46
CA LEU A 371 -27.70 54.88 -13.43
C LEU A 371 -28.20 53.96 -12.31
N ASP A 372 -28.86 54.56 -11.32
CA ASP A 372 -29.53 53.81 -10.27
C ASP A 372 -30.90 53.30 -10.76
N VAL A 373 -31.12 52.00 -10.57
CA VAL A 373 -32.39 51.35 -10.88
C VAL A 373 -32.82 50.57 -9.65
N GLU A 374 -34.02 50.83 -9.15
CA GLU A 374 -34.60 50.06 -8.05
C GLU A 374 -34.86 48.61 -8.50
N ALA A 375 -33.97 47.68 -8.11
CA ALA A 375 -34.13 46.26 -8.37
C ALA A 375 -33.47 45.43 -7.25
N SER A 376 -34.09 44.30 -6.88
CA SER A 376 -33.50 43.30 -5.99
C SER A 376 -32.89 42.14 -6.79
N LYS A 377 -31.99 41.36 -6.19
CA LYS A 377 -31.22 40.28 -6.86
C LYS A 377 -32.09 39.24 -7.60
N GLN A 378 -33.37 39.07 -7.23
CA GLN A 378 -34.34 38.17 -7.87
C GLN A 378 -35.15 38.79 -9.02
N THR A 379 -35.12 40.12 -9.21
CA THR A 379 -36.06 40.84 -10.12
C THR A 379 -35.44 41.38 -11.41
N MET A 380 -34.11 41.31 -11.62
CA MET A 380 -33.50 41.85 -12.84
C MET A 380 -33.83 41.06 -14.12
N GLN A 381 -34.04 39.74 -14.03
CA GLN A 381 -34.40 38.92 -15.21
C GLN A 381 -35.90 38.93 -15.52
N SER A 382 -36.73 39.27 -14.55
CA SER A 382 -38.20 39.13 -14.62
C SER A 382 -38.95 40.46 -14.70
N THR A 383 -38.25 41.60 -14.73
CA THR A 383 -38.85 42.94 -14.82
C THR A 383 -38.52 43.58 -16.17
N PRO A 384 -39.40 43.48 -17.18
CA PRO A 384 -39.14 43.96 -18.55
C PRO A 384 -38.73 45.44 -18.63
N ALA A 385 -39.18 46.28 -17.69
CA ALA A 385 -38.86 47.69 -17.65
C ALA A 385 -37.37 48.00 -17.34
N VAL A 386 -36.71 47.16 -16.53
CA VAL A 386 -35.28 47.32 -16.18
C VAL A 386 -34.42 46.89 -17.37
N LEU A 387 -34.73 45.73 -17.95
CA LEU A 387 -34.06 45.25 -19.16
C LEU A 387 -34.24 46.23 -20.32
N LYS A 388 -35.43 46.81 -20.51
CA LYS A 388 -35.67 47.83 -21.54
C LYS A 388 -34.78 49.07 -21.37
N LYS A 389 -34.64 49.60 -20.15
CA LYS A 389 -33.74 50.74 -19.88
C LYS A 389 -32.27 50.41 -20.13
N ILE A 390 -31.84 49.20 -19.77
CA ILE A 390 -30.47 48.71 -20.04
C ILE A 390 -30.26 48.58 -21.57
N PHE A 391 -31.20 47.98 -22.29
CA PHE A 391 -31.12 47.83 -23.75
C PHE A 391 -31.18 49.19 -24.48
N GLU A 392 -32.01 50.14 -24.07
CA GLU A 392 -32.05 51.50 -24.63
C GLU A 392 -30.75 52.30 -24.36
N LEU A 393 -30.03 52.00 -23.27
CA LEU A 393 -28.72 52.57 -22.98
C LEU A 393 -27.63 51.93 -23.86
N CYS A 394 -27.67 50.61 -24.02
CA CYS A 394 -26.76 49.87 -24.89
C CYS A 394 -26.98 50.20 -26.38
N GLU A 395 -28.22 50.41 -26.84
CA GLU A 395 -28.52 50.80 -28.22
C GLU A 395 -28.06 52.23 -28.55
N ARG A 396 -28.21 53.18 -27.62
CA ARG A 396 -27.66 54.54 -27.78
C ARG A 396 -26.14 54.58 -27.86
N LYS A 397 -25.46 53.54 -27.36
CA LYS A 397 -24.01 53.43 -27.29
C LYS A 397 -23.47 52.32 -28.19
N GLN A 398 -24.22 51.90 -29.22
CA GLN A 398 -23.73 50.89 -30.17
C GLN A 398 -22.35 51.30 -30.69
N ALA A 399 -21.38 50.42 -30.46
CA ALA A 399 -20.09 50.55 -31.11
C ALA A 399 -20.31 50.52 -32.63
N PRO A 400 -19.62 51.37 -33.41
CA PRO A 400 -19.72 51.32 -34.85
C PRO A 400 -19.44 49.90 -35.35
N PRO A 401 -20.10 49.44 -36.43
CA PRO A 401 -19.94 48.06 -36.89
C PRO A 401 -18.45 47.76 -37.11
N PRO A 402 -17.99 46.56 -36.74
CA PRO A 402 -16.58 46.21 -36.83
C PRO A 402 -16.15 46.33 -38.29
N LYS A 403 -14.99 46.96 -38.48
CA LYS A 403 -14.35 47.06 -39.80
C LYS A 403 -13.79 45.72 -40.24
#